data_AF-A0A8T3LX98-F1
#
_entry.id   AF-A0A8T3LX98-F1
#
_cell.length_a   1.000
_cell.length_b   1.000
_cell.length_c   1.000
_cell.angle_alpha   90.00
_cell.angle_beta   90.00
_cell.angle_gamma   90.00
#
_symmetry.space_group_name_H-M   'P 1'
#
loop_
_entity.id
_entity.type
_entity.pdbx_description
1 polymer ?
#
loop_
_entity_poly.entity_id
_entity_poly.type
_entity_poly.pdbx_seq_one_letter_code
_entity_poly.pdbx_strand_id
1 'polypeptide(L)'
;MHNLDRRVQLLLDEPRYRKLTGEAKRRRLSVAAVIREAIDQLPADADRRRAAISEVLAAEPMALPSDPAELRREIDAAHDHAG
;
A
#
# COMPACT_ATOMS: atom_id res chain seq x y z
N MET A 1 20.81 1.93 5.20
CA MET A 1 20.44 2.52 6.50
C MET A 1 19.91 3.91 6.23
N HIS A 2 18.63 4.19 6.51
CA HIS A 2 18.08 5.55 6.39
C HIS A 2 18.52 6.39 7.59
N ASN A 3 18.99 7.61 7.34
CA ASN A 3 19.40 8.54 8.39
C ASN A 3 18.17 9.29 8.93
N LEU A 4 18.11 9.54 10.24
CA LEU A 4 16.94 10.15 10.89
C LEU A 4 17.12 11.66 11.02
N ASP A 5 16.81 12.38 9.95
CA ASP A 5 17.19 13.80 9.83
C ASP A 5 16.05 14.77 10.19
N ARG A 6 14.82 14.25 10.34
CA ARG A 6 13.61 15.03 10.63
C ARG A 6 12.99 14.55 11.95
N ARG A 7 12.75 15.49 12.88
CA ARG A 7 12.08 15.23 14.16
C ARG A 7 10.65 15.78 14.12
N VAL A 8 9.69 14.95 14.51
CA VAL A 8 8.28 15.32 14.68
C VAL A 8 7.93 15.28 16.16
N GLN A 9 7.20 16.27 16.66
CA GLN A 9 6.60 16.26 17.99
C GLN A 9 5.10 15.99 17.85
N LEU A 10 4.57 15.02 18.59
CA LEU A 10 3.17 14.61 18.54
C LEU A 10 2.62 14.55 19.97
N LEU A 11 1.51 15.24 20.20
CA LEU A 11 0.73 15.11 21.43
C LEU A 11 -0.40 14.11 21.20
N LEU A 12 -0.56 13.19 22.15
CA LEU A 12 -1.60 12.17 22.14
C LEU A 12 -2.49 12.37 23.36
N ASP A 13 -3.77 12.10 23.20
CA ASP A 13 -4.65 11.91 24.36
C ASP A 13 -4.35 10.57 25.04
N GLU A 14 -4.80 10.45 26.29
CA GLU A 14 -4.52 9.29 27.14
C GLU A 14 -4.90 7.94 26.50
N PRO A 15 -6.06 7.79 25.82
CA PRO A 15 -6.40 6.53 25.16
C PRO A 15 -5.41 6.14 24.05
N ARG A 16 -5.00 7.10 23.20
CA ARG A 16 -4.01 6.83 22.13
C ARG A 16 -2.64 6.54 22.72
N TYR A 17 -2.22 7.27 23.75
CA TYR A 17 -0.95 7.04 24.44
C TYR A 17 -0.87 5.63 25.04
N ARG A 18 -1.92 5.19 25.76
CA ARG A 18 -1.99 3.83 26.32
C ARG A 18 -1.95 2.76 25.25
N LYS A 19 -2.69 2.94 24.15
CA LYS A 19 -2.67 1.98 23.03
C LYS A 19 -1.27 1.85 22.45
N LEU A 20 -0.60 2.96 22.19
CA LEU A 20 0.73 2.99 21.58
C LEU A 20 1.81 2.38 22.51
N THR A 21 1.80 2.77 23.78
CA THR A 21 2.77 2.26 24.78
C THR A 21 2.53 0.79 25.12
N GLY A 22 1.27 0.35 25.18
CA GLY A 22 0.91 -1.06 25.33
C GLY A 22 1.44 -1.91 24.19
N GLU A 23 1.30 -1.42 22.95
CA GLU A 23 1.80 -2.13 21.76
C GLU A 23 3.33 -2.20 21.72
N ALA A 24 4.00 -1.09 22.04
CA ALA A 24 5.46 -1.04 22.17
C ALA A 24 5.97 -2.06 23.21
N LYS A 25 5.31 -2.13 24.38
CA LYS A 25 5.64 -3.10 25.44
C LYS A 25 5.40 -4.54 24.98
N ARG A 26 4.24 -4.82 24.35
CA ARG A 26 3.88 -6.15 23.84
C ARG A 26 4.92 -6.67 22.85
N ARG A 27 5.44 -5.80 21.99
CA ARG A 27 6.39 -6.13 20.93
C ARG A 27 7.86 -5.97 21.35
N ARG A 28 8.14 -5.49 22.57
CA ARG A 28 9.49 -5.14 23.08
C ARG A 28 10.24 -4.18 22.16
N LEU A 29 9.52 -3.19 21.62
CA LEU A 29 10.05 -2.15 20.75
C LEU A 29 9.95 -0.78 21.44
N SER A 30 10.72 0.20 20.96
CA SER A 30 10.51 1.58 21.35
C SER A 30 9.25 2.13 20.70
N VAL A 31 8.60 3.11 21.35
CA VAL A 31 7.46 3.82 20.77
C VAL A 31 7.78 4.39 19.39
N ALA A 32 9.00 4.93 19.21
CA ALA A 32 9.46 5.46 17.92
C ALA A 32 9.63 4.38 16.84
N ALA A 33 9.93 3.13 17.20
CA ALA A 33 9.96 2.02 16.24
C ALA A 33 8.54 1.64 15.80
N VAL A 34 7.59 1.54 16.74
CA VAL A 34 6.18 1.27 16.41
C VAL A 34 5.57 2.35 15.52
N ILE A 35 5.85 3.63 15.81
CA ILE A 35 5.38 4.75 14.97
C ILE A 35 5.95 4.63 13.55
N ARG A 36 7.26 4.35 13.40
CA ARG A 36 7.90 4.25 12.09
C ARG A 36 7.34 3.11 11.26
N GLU A 37 7.19 1.92 11.84
CA GLU A 37 6.55 0.80 11.14
C GLU A 37 5.10 1.11 10.75
N ALA A 38 4.35 1.79 11.61
CA ALA A 38 2.99 2.21 11.28
C ALA A 38 2.96 3.21 10.11
N ILE A 39 3.97 4.10 10.04
CA ILE A 39 4.16 5.01 8.91
C ILE A 39 4.52 4.24 7.64
N ASP A 40 5.37 3.22 7.72
CA ASP A 40 5.75 2.38 6.58
C ASP A 40 4.55 1.60 6.00
N GLN A 41 3.52 1.37 6.81
CA GLN A 41 2.25 0.76 6.40
C GLN A 41 1.24 1.78 5.87
N LEU A 42 1.51 3.09 5.97
CA LEU A 42 0.66 4.08 5.33
C LEU A 42 0.70 3.82 3.82
N PRO A 43 -0.46 3.80 3.15
CA PRO A 43 -0.49 3.57 1.73
C PRO A 43 0.24 4.73 1.05
N ALA A 44 1.43 4.45 0.51
CA ALA A 44 2.25 5.41 -0.24
C ALA A 44 1.50 5.97 -1.47
N ASP A 45 0.51 5.24 -1.95
CA ASP A 45 -0.18 5.43 -3.20
C ASP A 45 -1.70 5.19 -3.04
N ALA A 46 -2.29 5.47 -1.87
CA ALA A 46 -3.74 5.27 -1.68
C ALA A 46 -4.56 5.95 -2.78
N ASP A 47 -4.16 7.15 -3.18
CA ASP A 47 -4.81 7.90 -4.24
C ASP A 47 -4.47 7.33 -5.63
N ARG A 48 -3.23 6.90 -5.88
CA ARG A 48 -2.85 6.23 -7.14
C ARG A 48 -3.58 4.89 -7.31
N ARG A 49 -3.68 4.09 -6.24
CA ARG A 49 -4.45 2.85 -6.21
C ARG A 49 -5.94 3.11 -6.43
N ARG A 50 -6.49 4.15 -5.80
CA ARG A 50 -7.90 4.53 -5.97
C ARG A 50 -8.16 5.02 -7.40
N ALA A 51 -7.25 5.79 -7.99
CA ALA A 51 -7.30 6.24 -9.38
C ALA A 51 -7.26 5.05 -10.35
N ALA A 52 -6.31 4.13 -10.20
CA ALA A 52 -6.22 2.93 -11.03
C ALA A 52 -7.47 2.05 -10.96
N ILE A 53 -8.06 1.88 -9.76
CA ILE A 53 -9.34 1.17 -9.61
C ILE A 53 -10.47 1.92 -10.34
N SER A 54 -10.53 3.25 -10.20
CA SER A 54 -11.55 4.05 -10.86
C SER A 54 -11.43 3.98 -12.38
N GLU A 55 -10.22 3.96 -12.93
CA GLU A 55 -9.98 3.80 -14.37
C GLU A 55 -10.46 2.44 -14.88
N VAL A 56 -10.13 1.35 -14.17
CA VAL A 56 -10.59 -0.01 -14.53
C VAL A 56 -12.12 -0.11 -14.48
N LEU A 57 -12.75 0.49 -13.47
CA LEU A 57 -14.21 0.45 -13.34
C LEU A 57 -14.94 1.36 -14.36
N ALA A 58 -14.28 2.42 -14.82
CA ALA A 58 -14.82 3.34 -15.82
C ALA A 58 -14.57 2.87 -17.26
N ALA A 59 -13.71 1.86 -17.46
CA ALA A 59 -13.42 1.32 -18.78
C ALA A 59 -14.67 0.71 -19.40
N GLU A 60 -14.87 0.95 -20.70
CA GLU A 60 -15.96 0.31 -21.44
C GLU A 60 -15.75 -1.21 -21.46
N PRO A 61 -16.83 -2.01 -21.27
CA PRO A 61 -16.72 -3.46 -21.38
C PRO A 61 -16.19 -3.87 -22.76
N MET A 62 -15.05 -4.55 -22.76
CA MET A 62 -14.46 -5.10 -23.98
C MET A 62 -14.90 -6.56 -24.18
N ALA A 63 -15.07 -6.96 -25.44
CA ALA A 63 -15.26 -8.36 -25.78
C ALA A 63 -13.98 -9.14 -25.44
N LEU A 64 -14.13 -10.21 -24.67
CA LEU A 64 -13.05 -11.12 -24.32
C LEU A 64 -13.28 -12.49 -24.98
N PRO A 65 -12.21 -13.22 -25.33
CA PRO A 65 -12.31 -14.61 -25.72
C PRO A 65 -13.05 -15.43 -24.65
N SER A 66 -13.87 -16.37 -25.09
CA SER A 66 -14.62 -17.25 -24.17
C SER A 66 -13.71 -18.25 -23.45
N ASP A 67 -12.56 -18.56 -24.04
CA ASP A 67 -11.53 -19.42 -23.47
C ASP A 67 -10.45 -18.57 -22.76
N PRO A 68 -10.28 -18.72 -21.43
CA PRO A 68 -9.21 -18.04 -20.70
C PRO A 68 -7.80 -18.35 -21.22
N ALA A 69 -7.57 -19.54 -21.80
CA ALA A 69 -6.27 -19.89 -22.36
C ALA A 69 -5.94 -19.11 -23.63
N GLU A 70 -6.96 -18.75 -24.41
CA GLU A 70 -6.82 -17.89 -25.58
C GLU A 70 -6.49 -16.46 -25.18
N LEU A 71 -7.22 -15.89 -24.21
CA LEU A 71 -6.91 -14.57 -23.66
C LEU A 71 -5.49 -14.50 -23.10
N ARG A 72 -5.02 -15.57 -22.43
CA ARG A 72 -3.65 -15.62 -21.94
C ARG A 72 -2.61 -15.56 -23.06
N ARG A 73 -2.83 -16.28 -24.17
CA ARG A 73 -1.93 -16.24 -25.33
C ARG A 73 -1.89 -14.85 -25.97
N GLU A 74 -3.04 -14.18 -26.07
CA GLU A 74 -3.11 -12.80 -26.59
C GLU A 74 -2.30 -11.83 -25.72
N ILE A 75 -2.44 -11.90 -24.39
CA ILE A 75 -1.69 -11.06 -23.44
C ILE A 75 -0.18 -11.32 -23.54
N ASP A 76 0.22 -12.59 -23.58
CA ASP A 76 1.64 -12.96 -23.67
C ASP A 76 2.25 -12.45 -24.99
N ALA A 77 1.55 -12.59 -26.13
CA ALA A 77 1.97 -12.03 -27.41
C ALA A 77 2.08 -10.49 -27.40
N ALA A 78 1.14 -9.79 -26.75
CA ALA A 78 1.18 -8.33 -26.64
C ALA A 78 2.39 -7.83 -25.83
N HIS A 79 2.79 -8.56 -24.78
CA HIS A 79 4.00 -8.23 -24.01
C HIS A 79 5.28 -8.46 -24.81
N ASP A 80 5.36 -9.52 -25.60
CA ASP A 80 6.52 -9.82 -26.45
C ASP A 80 6.74 -8.77 -27.56
N HIS A 81 5.68 -8.08 -27.99
CA HIS A 81 5.76 -6.98 -28.96
C HIS A 81 6.10 -5.62 -28.35
N ALA A 82 5.98 -5.47 -27.02
CA ALA A 82 6.19 -4.21 -26.31
C ALA A 82 7.58 -4.11 -25.65
N GLY A 83 8.38 -5.18 -25.67
CA GLY A 83 9.78 -5.23 -25.21
C GLY A 83 10.79 -4.99 -26.32
#